data_AF-A0A496ZRM5-F1
#
_entry.id   AF-A0A496ZRM5-F1
#
_cell.length_a   1.000
_cell.length_b   1.000
_cell.length_c   1.000
_cell.angle_alpha   90.00
_cell.angle_beta   90.00
_cell.angle_gamma   90.00
#
_symmetry.space_group_name_H-M   'P 1'
#
loop_
_entity.id
_entity.type
_entity.pdbx_description
1 polymer ?
#
loop_
_entity_poly.entity_id
_entity_poly.type
_entity_poly.pdbx_seq_one_letter_code
_entity_poly.pdbx_strand_id
1 'polypeptide(L)'
;MKRVRTYLLLTIIMGVAMFCTKLDIDKRYDAKELSCWKDGYFVQQNIDISRLDEGIIRAEVDNVWQEYKISNLPEKFIKWNIAKRLETMTRFRNHQAPELSGPHSGMVATYGAKRKDSQFKLNNAVKGIGFIPKKEKIKQIIQMLEATKNNPFPAKLDTLTYLYNNAENIFDMSKQLSLELYTTHEFVTQTFLNQILNPVSVIVFLDIPSYKLKTIVQLIHPDNPNLTDYEKDIVKYANLIHSYFHGEFSTDFIAVVYNVVEVYDNSPGKKDAMGTRIVP
;
A
#
# COMPACT_ATOMS: atom_id res chain seq x y z
N MET A 1 -3.57 50.38 -55.10
CA MET A 1 -4.10 50.53 -53.73
C MET A 1 -4.19 49.15 -53.06
N LYS A 2 -3.43 49.01 -51.96
CA LYS A 2 -3.53 48.07 -50.80
C LYS A 2 -3.89 46.59 -51.00
N ARG A 3 -2.88 45.76 -50.66
CA ARG A 3 -2.90 44.34 -50.23
C ARG A 3 -3.84 44.10 -49.04
N VAL A 4 -4.52 42.94 -48.99
CA VAL A 4 -4.85 42.17 -47.76
C VAL A 4 -5.00 40.69 -48.18
N ARG A 5 -3.97 39.85 -48.06
CA ARG A 5 -3.62 38.94 -46.94
C ARG A 5 -4.66 37.86 -46.60
N THR A 6 -4.36 36.68 -47.13
CA THR A 6 -4.66 35.32 -46.65
C THR A 6 -4.66 35.22 -45.12
N TYR A 7 -5.72 34.65 -44.54
CA TYR A 7 -5.67 34.04 -43.20
C TYR A 7 -6.38 32.70 -43.21
N LEU A 8 -5.55 31.66 -43.21
CA LEU A 8 -5.84 30.28 -42.91
C LEU A 8 -6.16 30.19 -41.41
N LEU A 9 -7.43 30.01 -41.04
CA LEU A 9 -7.81 29.79 -39.64
C LEU A 9 -7.67 28.30 -39.32
N LEU A 10 -6.43 27.86 -39.11
CA LEU A 10 -6.11 26.56 -38.53
C LEU A 10 -6.08 26.76 -37.01
N THR A 11 -7.25 26.61 -36.38
CA THR A 11 -7.36 26.52 -34.92
C THR A 11 -6.72 25.22 -34.46
N ILE A 12 -5.43 25.29 -34.13
CA ILE A 12 -4.73 24.29 -33.35
C ILE A 12 -5.32 24.36 -31.94
N ILE A 13 -6.22 23.44 -31.62
CA ILE A 13 -6.57 23.11 -30.24
C ILE A 13 -5.32 22.44 -29.66
N MET A 14 -4.44 23.25 -29.09
CA MET A 14 -3.31 22.76 -28.30
C MET A 14 -3.87 22.37 -26.92
N GLY A 15 -4.52 21.21 -26.88
CA GLY A 15 -4.74 20.51 -25.62
C GLY A 15 -3.37 20.21 -25.04
N VAL A 16 -3.03 20.88 -23.94
CA VAL A 16 -1.88 20.52 -23.10
C VAL A 16 -2.25 19.19 -22.44
N ALA A 17 -2.15 18.10 -23.19
CA ALA A 17 -1.86 16.82 -22.60
C ALA A 17 -0.44 16.95 -22.05
N MET A 18 -0.31 17.17 -20.74
CA MET A 18 0.93 16.88 -20.04
C MET A 18 1.22 15.39 -20.24
N PHE A 19 1.90 15.07 -21.33
CA PHE A 19 2.54 13.78 -21.48
C PHE A 19 3.58 13.71 -20.37
N CYS A 20 3.33 12.90 -19.34
CA CYS A 20 4.40 12.31 -18.56
C CYS A 20 5.32 11.62 -19.57
N THR A 21 6.44 12.27 -19.88
CA THR A 21 7.47 11.69 -20.74
C THR A 21 7.85 10.35 -20.14
N LYS A 22 7.72 9.27 -20.94
CA LYS A 22 8.12 7.92 -20.55
C LYS A 22 9.47 7.98 -19.86
N LEU A 23 9.50 7.62 -18.58
CA LEU A 23 10.71 7.67 -17.77
C LEU A 23 11.71 6.68 -18.36
N ASP A 24 12.90 7.18 -18.66
CA ASP A 24 14.01 6.35 -19.13
C ASP A 24 14.34 5.35 -18.01
N ILE A 25 14.14 4.07 -18.33
CA ILE A 25 14.25 2.97 -17.37
C ILE A 25 15.71 2.77 -16.92
N ASP A 26 16.69 3.25 -17.70
CA ASP A 26 18.11 3.17 -17.37
C ASP A 26 18.65 4.44 -16.72
N LYS A 27 17.86 5.53 -16.75
CA LYS A 27 18.09 6.70 -15.94
C LYS A 27 17.92 6.36 -14.46
N ARG A 28 18.71 7.05 -13.63
CA ARG A 28 18.58 7.00 -12.17
C ARG A 28 17.79 8.21 -11.70
N TYR A 29 16.98 8.02 -10.66
CA TYR A 29 16.07 9.04 -10.15
C TYR A 29 16.38 9.40 -8.70
N ASP A 30 16.32 10.69 -8.40
CA ASP A 30 16.00 11.21 -7.07
C ASP A 30 14.59 11.82 -7.02
N ALA A 31 14.18 12.32 -5.86
CA ALA A 31 12.85 12.86 -5.65
C ALA A 31 12.53 14.05 -6.58
N LYS A 32 13.52 14.90 -6.85
CA LYS A 32 13.36 16.13 -7.64
C LYS A 32 13.21 15.83 -9.13
N GLU A 33 13.64 14.64 -9.56
CA GLU A 33 13.52 14.17 -10.94
C GLU A 33 12.19 13.46 -11.22
N LEU A 34 11.37 13.21 -10.20
CA LEU A 34 10.05 12.61 -10.36
C LEU A 34 8.99 13.68 -10.61
N SER A 35 8.41 13.67 -11.80
CA SER A 35 7.32 14.56 -12.20
C SER A 35 5.97 14.21 -11.57
N CYS A 36 5.90 13.22 -10.67
CA CYS A 36 4.66 12.81 -10.02
C CYS A 36 4.24 13.77 -8.89
N TRP A 37 5.17 14.55 -8.35
CA TRP A 37 4.89 15.54 -7.32
C TRP A 37 4.25 16.79 -7.92
N LYS A 38 3.16 17.24 -7.30
CA LYS A 38 2.42 18.46 -7.61
C LYS A 38 2.06 19.14 -6.29
N ASP A 39 2.50 20.38 -6.10
CA ASP A 39 2.15 21.20 -4.93
C ASP A 39 2.35 20.49 -3.58
N GLY A 40 3.40 19.66 -3.46
CA GLY A 40 3.74 18.94 -2.23
C GLY A 40 3.10 17.56 -2.06
N TYR A 41 2.18 17.15 -2.93
CA TYR A 41 1.57 15.80 -2.93
C TYR A 41 1.81 15.08 -4.26
N PHE A 42 1.39 13.82 -4.40
CA PHE A 42 1.38 13.12 -5.70
C PHE A 42 0.03 12.44 -5.94
N VAL A 43 -0.22 12.09 -7.20
CA VAL A 43 -1.33 11.23 -7.62
C VAL A 43 -0.75 10.05 -8.39
N GLN A 44 -1.05 8.83 -7.96
CA GLN A 44 -0.67 7.63 -8.69
C GLN A 44 -1.58 7.48 -9.93
N GLN A 45 -0.97 7.47 -11.12
CA GLN A 45 -1.71 7.46 -12.40
C GLN A 45 -1.70 6.11 -13.11
N ASN A 46 -0.87 5.16 -12.65
CA ASN A 46 -0.69 3.84 -13.27
C ASN A 46 -1.64 2.77 -12.70
N ILE A 47 -2.70 3.18 -12.00
CA ILE A 47 -3.77 2.30 -11.53
C ILE A 47 -5.15 2.95 -11.77
N ASP A 48 -6.16 2.12 -11.93
CA ASP A 48 -7.57 2.52 -12.02
C ASP A 48 -8.38 1.62 -11.07
N ILE A 49 -8.94 2.27 -10.05
CA ILE A 49 -9.66 1.65 -8.93
C ILE A 49 -11.18 1.78 -9.05
N SER A 50 -11.70 2.29 -10.17
CA SER A 50 -13.13 2.57 -10.36
C SER A 50 -14.02 1.32 -10.22
N ARG A 51 -13.45 0.13 -10.43
CA ARG A 51 -14.14 -1.17 -10.36
C ARG A 51 -13.71 -2.01 -9.15
N LEU A 52 -13.11 -1.41 -8.12
CA LEU A 52 -12.70 -2.15 -6.92
C LEU A 52 -13.87 -2.85 -6.21
N ASP A 53 -15.05 -2.24 -6.19
CA ASP A 53 -16.26 -2.83 -5.59
C ASP A 53 -16.78 -4.05 -6.40
N GLU A 54 -16.37 -4.19 -7.66
CA GLU A 54 -16.59 -5.39 -8.50
C GLU A 54 -15.48 -6.44 -8.34
N GLY A 55 -14.47 -6.17 -7.51
CA GLY A 55 -13.30 -7.04 -7.35
C GLY A 55 -12.33 -6.99 -8.52
N ILE A 56 -12.29 -5.87 -9.26
CA ILE A 56 -11.38 -5.67 -10.40
C ILE A 56 -10.55 -4.41 -10.16
N ILE A 57 -9.24 -4.51 -10.42
CA ILE A 57 -8.34 -3.37 -10.50
C ILE A 57 -7.63 -3.38 -11.85
N ARG A 58 -7.50 -2.20 -12.46
CA ARG A 58 -6.69 -2.01 -13.66
C ARG A 58 -5.36 -1.40 -13.28
N ALA A 59 -4.29 -1.86 -13.90
CA ALA A 59 -2.96 -1.30 -13.66
C ALA A 59 -2.12 -1.30 -14.93
N GLU A 60 -1.29 -0.27 -15.08
CA GLU A 60 -0.26 -0.21 -16.10
C GLU A 60 1.00 -0.89 -15.58
N VAL A 61 1.26 -2.10 -16.08
CA VAL A 61 2.46 -2.87 -15.73
C VAL A 61 3.26 -3.07 -17.00
N ASP A 62 4.54 -2.72 -16.94
CA ASP A 62 5.45 -2.73 -18.09
C ASP A 62 4.91 -1.96 -19.31
N ASN A 63 4.23 -0.83 -19.06
CA ASN A 63 3.58 0.03 -20.06
C ASN A 63 2.37 -0.61 -20.76
N VAL A 64 1.77 -1.65 -20.16
CA VAL A 64 0.56 -2.29 -20.66
C VAL A 64 -0.51 -2.23 -19.58
N TRP A 65 -1.62 -1.56 -19.89
CA TRP A 65 -2.82 -1.60 -19.07
C TRP A 65 -3.45 -2.99 -19.14
N GLN A 66 -3.65 -3.59 -17.99
CA GLN A 66 -4.29 -4.89 -17.86
C GLN A 66 -5.22 -4.95 -16.65
N GLU A 67 -6.18 -5.87 -16.69
CA GLU A 67 -7.12 -6.12 -15.59
C GLU A 67 -6.60 -7.22 -14.68
N TYR A 68 -6.76 -7.01 -13.39
CA TYR A 68 -6.48 -8.00 -12.35
C TYR A 68 -7.72 -8.24 -11.53
N LYS A 69 -8.00 -9.52 -11.28
CA LYS A 69 -9.03 -9.93 -10.33
C LYS A 69 -8.46 -9.85 -8.91
N ILE A 70 -9.19 -9.17 -8.04
CA ILE A 70 -8.89 -9.11 -6.63
C ILE A 70 -9.41 -10.39 -5.96
N SER A 71 -8.56 -10.96 -5.11
CA SER A 71 -8.78 -12.23 -4.44
C SER A 71 -8.74 -12.05 -2.93
N ASN A 72 -9.61 -12.77 -2.22
CA ASN A 72 -9.59 -12.81 -0.77
C ASN A 72 -8.41 -13.64 -0.27
N LEU A 73 -7.86 -13.22 0.87
CA LEU A 73 -6.89 -14.00 1.64
C LEU A 73 -7.56 -15.30 2.12
N PRO A 74 -6.88 -16.44 2.01
CA PRO A 74 -7.43 -17.73 2.41
C PRO A 74 -7.52 -17.83 3.94
N GLU A 75 -8.50 -18.58 4.43
CA GLU A 75 -8.75 -18.78 5.86
C GLU A 75 -7.49 -19.18 6.65
N LYS A 76 -6.66 -20.06 6.08
CA LYS A 76 -5.39 -20.48 6.71
C LYS A 76 -4.43 -19.31 6.95
N PHE A 77 -4.30 -18.40 5.98
CA PHE A 77 -3.48 -17.19 6.13
C PHE A 77 -4.06 -16.29 7.24
N ILE A 78 -5.38 -16.06 7.21
CA ILE A 78 -6.06 -15.20 8.17
C ILE A 78 -5.91 -15.72 9.60
N LYS A 79 -6.16 -17.02 9.82
CA LYS A 79 -6.00 -17.65 11.14
C LYS A 79 -4.57 -17.54 11.65
N TRP A 80 -3.57 -17.84 10.83
CA TRP A 80 -2.16 -17.69 11.23
C TRP A 80 -1.82 -16.23 11.58
N ASN A 81 -2.23 -15.29 10.73
CA ASN A 81 -1.94 -13.86 10.91
C ASN A 81 -2.56 -13.32 12.21
N ILE A 82 -3.84 -13.62 12.45
CA ILE A 82 -4.53 -13.24 13.69
C ILE A 82 -3.87 -13.88 14.91
N ALA A 83 -3.59 -15.20 14.87
CA ALA A 83 -2.99 -15.91 15.99
C ALA A 83 -1.64 -15.32 16.39
N LYS A 84 -0.77 -15.02 15.41
CA LYS A 84 0.55 -14.39 15.66
C LYS A 84 0.45 -12.96 16.20
N ARG A 85 -0.56 -12.19 15.77
CA ARG A 85 -0.81 -10.85 16.32
C ARG A 85 -1.33 -10.91 17.75
N LEU A 86 -2.21 -11.86 18.06
CA LEU A 86 -2.68 -12.09 19.43
C LEU A 86 -1.54 -12.57 20.34
N GLU A 87 -0.66 -13.46 19.87
CA GLU A 87 0.57 -13.85 20.56
C GLU A 87 1.42 -12.62 20.89
N THR A 88 1.60 -11.73 19.90
CA THR A 88 2.32 -10.46 20.10
C THR A 88 1.69 -9.59 21.18
N MET A 89 0.35 -9.49 21.24
CA MET A 89 -0.35 -8.77 22.32
C MET A 89 -0.05 -9.40 23.69
N THR A 90 -0.07 -10.74 23.79
CA THR A 90 0.27 -11.47 25.02
C THR A 90 1.72 -11.20 25.46
N ARG A 91 2.67 -11.18 24.53
CA ARG A 91 4.07 -10.84 24.81
C ARG A 91 4.22 -9.45 25.40
N PHE A 92 3.54 -8.45 24.81
CA PHE A 92 3.55 -7.09 25.36
C PHE A 92 2.95 -7.01 26.77
N ARG A 93 1.86 -7.74 27.06
CA ARG A 93 1.31 -7.84 28.42
C ARG A 93 2.29 -8.45 29.41
N ASN A 94 3.16 -9.35 28.95
CA ASN A 94 4.20 -10.00 29.75
C ASN A 94 5.54 -9.25 29.72
N HIS A 95 5.58 -8.01 29.21
CA HIS A 95 6.81 -7.21 29.06
C HIS A 95 7.91 -7.90 28.23
N GLN A 96 7.52 -8.74 27.28
CA GLN A 96 8.43 -9.42 26.35
C GLN A 96 8.52 -8.66 25.04
N ALA A 97 9.71 -8.66 24.43
CA ALA A 97 9.91 -8.10 23.10
C ALA A 97 9.06 -8.84 22.04
N PRO A 98 8.53 -8.14 21.04
CA PRO A 98 7.85 -8.78 19.91
C PRO A 98 8.85 -9.61 19.08
N GLU A 99 8.33 -10.53 18.29
CA GLU A 99 9.13 -11.20 17.27
C GLU A 99 9.28 -10.30 16.04
N LEU A 100 10.46 -10.34 15.41
CA LEU A 100 10.67 -9.61 14.16
C LEU A 100 10.02 -10.34 12.97
N SER A 101 9.92 -11.66 13.02
CA SER A 101 9.22 -12.50 12.04
C SER A 101 7.70 -12.44 12.21
N GLY A 102 6.98 -12.97 11.23
CA GLY A 102 5.53 -13.10 11.29
C GLY A 102 4.76 -12.09 10.45
N PRO A 103 3.44 -11.94 10.68
CA PRO A 103 2.53 -11.25 9.76
C PRO A 103 2.65 -9.72 9.75
N HIS A 104 3.34 -9.14 10.73
CA HIS A 104 3.59 -7.70 10.73
C HIS A 104 4.78 -7.33 9.84
N SER A 105 5.73 -8.24 9.61
CA SER A 105 6.95 -7.96 8.86
C SER A 105 6.88 -8.58 7.48
N GLY A 106 6.31 -7.84 6.53
CA GLY A 106 6.29 -8.25 5.13
C GLY A 106 7.55 -7.82 4.40
N MET A 107 8.25 -8.77 3.77
CA MET A 107 9.33 -8.48 2.82
C MET A 107 8.73 -8.12 1.47
N VAL A 108 8.69 -6.82 1.16
CA VAL A 108 8.04 -6.27 -0.03
C VAL A 108 9.06 -6.12 -1.14
N ALA A 109 8.97 -7.02 -2.12
CA ALA A 109 9.72 -6.96 -3.36
C ALA A 109 9.00 -6.08 -4.40
N THR A 110 9.74 -5.18 -5.02
CA THR A 110 9.26 -4.21 -6.02
C THR A 110 10.29 -4.05 -7.13
N TYR A 111 9.86 -3.63 -8.31
CA TYR A 111 10.77 -3.30 -9.42
C TYR A 111 10.26 -2.08 -10.19
N GLY A 112 11.16 -1.34 -10.80
CA GLY A 112 10.85 -0.11 -11.50
C GLY A 112 12.12 0.52 -12.05
N ALA A 113 12.47 1.71 -11.57
CA ALA A 113 13.68 2.43 -11.98
C ALA A 113 14.80 2.34 -10.93
N LYS A 114 16.02 2.77 -11.28
CA LYS A 114 17.12 2.86 -10.31
C LYS A 114 16.98 4.14 -9.49
N ARG A 115 17.12 4.08 -8.16
CA ARG A 115 17.41 5.28 -7.36
C ARG A 115 18.83 5.75 -7.65
N LYS A 116 19.09 7.05 -7.50
CA LYS A 116 20.37 7.71 -7.85
C LYS A 116 21.63 7.00 -7.34
N ASP A 117 21.57 6.49 -6.12
CA ASP A 117 22.63 5.77 -5.41
C ASP A 117 22.58 4.24 -5.58
N SER A 118 21.64 3.71 -6.36
CA SER A 118 21.50 2.27 -6.61
C SER A 118 21.96 1.89 -8.02
N GLN A 119 22.58 0.73 -8.13
CA GLN A 119 22.84 0.06 -9.42
C GLN A 119 21.67 -0.84 -9.85
N PHE A 120 20.76 -1.16 -8.92
CA PHE A 120 19.68 -2.12 -9.11
C PHE A 120 18.31 -1.44 -9.17
N LYS A 121 17.44 -1.93 -10.07
CA LYS A 121 16.01 -1.58 -10.16
C LYS A 121 15.17 -2.40 -9.18
N LEU A 122 15.59 -3.64 -8.95
CA LEU A 122 14.97 -4.54 -7.99
C LEU A 122 15.22 -4.05 -6.58
N ASN A 123 14.20 -4.15 -5.75
CA ASN A 123 14.23 -3.75 -4.36
C ASN A 123 13.48 -4.75 -3.50
N ASN A 124 13.94 -4.91 -2.26
CA ASN A 124 13.23 -5.66 -1.25
C ASN A 124 13.36 -4.91 0.08
N ALA A 125 12.23 -4.53 0.67
CA ALA A 125 12.20 -3.79 1.92
C ALA A 125 11.24 -4.47 2.90
N VAL A 126 11.66 -4.57 4.17
CA VAL A 126 10.75 -4.99 5.24
C VAL A 126 9.81 -3.82 5.55
N LYS A 127 8.50 -4.09 5.52
CA LYS A 127 7.45 -3.11 5.80
C LYS A 127 6.52 -3.65 6.88
N GLY A 128 6.04 -2.74 7.73
CA GLY A 128 4.98 -3.00 8.68
C GLY A 128 3.67 -3.22 7.94
N ILE A 129 3.19 -4.46 7.88
CA ILE A 129 1.94 -4.83 7.24
C ILE A 129 0.85 -4.96 8.29
N GLY A 130 -0.37 -4.57 7.93
CA GLY A 130 -1.57 -4.65 8.76
C GLY A 130 -2.83 -4.87 7.93
N PHE A 131 -3.97 -4.88 8.61
CA PHE A 131 -5.29 -4.97 7.99
C PHE A 131 -5.92 -3.58 7.81
N ILE A 132 -6.75 -3.47 6.79
CA ILE A 132 -7.61 -2.32 6.51
C ILE A 132 -9.05 -2.67 6.86
N PRO A 133 -9.80 -1.84 7.62
CA PRO A 133 -11.22 -2.05 7.87
C PRO A 133 -12.03 -2.04 6.58
N LYS A 134 -13.14 -2.78 6.56
CA LYS A 134 -14.11 -2.69 5.47
C LYS A 134 -14.64 -1.25 5.34
N LYS A 135 -15.05 -0.87 4.13
CA LYS A 135 -15.55 0.47 3.80
C LYS A 135 -16.69 0.92 4.72
N GLU A 136 -17.59 0.02 5.06
CA GLU A 136 -18.73 0.26 5.95
C GLU A 136 -18.36 0.27 7.45
N LYS A 137 -17.15 -0.18 7.82
CA LYS A 137 -16.67 -0.24 9.21
C LYS A 137 -15.63 0.82 9.56
N ILE A 138 -14.90 1.33 8.58
CA ILE A 138 -13.71 2.17 8.82
C ILE A 138 -13.99 3.39 9.70
N LYS A 139 -15.10 4.10 9.48
CA LYS A 139 -15.47 5.28 10.29
C LYS A 139 -15.72 4.92 11.75
N GLN A 140 -16.40 3.80 12.01
CA GLN A 140 -16.65 3.30 13.37
C GLN A 140 -15.33 2.91 14.06
N ILE A 141 -14.41 2.25 13.34
CA ILE A 141 -13.11 1.86 13.88
C ILE A 141 -12.25 3.09 14.19
N ILE A 142 -12.23 4.09 13.30
CA ILE A 142 -11.55 5.37 13.53
C ILE A 142 -12.09 6.03 14.81
N GLN A 143 -13.42 6.11 14.97
CA GLN A 143 -14.03 6.70 16.16
C GLN A 143 -13.63 5.96 17.44
N MET A 144 -13.63 4.63 17.41
CA MET A 144 -13.19 3.82 18.55
C MET A 144 -11.73 4.10 18.91
N LEU A 145 -10.83 4.08 17.91
CA LEU A 145 -9.40 4.33 18.13
C LEU A 145 -9.12 5.75 18.65
N GLU A 146 -9.81 6.77 18.12
CA GLU A 146 -9.72 8.15 18.62
C GLU A 146 -10.18 8.26 20.08
N ALA A 147 -11.27 7.59 20.44
CA ALA A 147 -11.82 7.61 21.80
C ALA A 147 -10.91 6.92 22.81
N THR A 148 -10.10 5.93 22.38
CA THR A 148 -9.24 5.14 23.27
C THR A 148 -7.75 5.45 23.13
N LYS A 149 -7.34 6.38 22.25
CA LYS A 149 -5.90 6.61 21.93
C LYS A 149 -5.05 7.03 23.14
N ASN A 150 -5.68 7.71 24.10
CA ASN A 150 -5.04 8.21 25.33
C ASN A 150 -5.18 7.25 26.51
N ASN A 151 -5.78 6.08 26.32
CA ASN A 151 -5.89 5.09 27.39
C ASN A 151 -4.50 4.55 27.78
N PRO A 152 -4.34 4.04 29.02
CA PRO A 152 -3.15 3.32 29.40
C PRO A 152 -2.85 2.16 28.44
N PHE A 153 -1.56 1.87 28.24
CA PHE A 153 -1.13 0.86 27.25
C PHE A 153 -1.84 -0.50 27.38
N PRO A 154 -2.09 -1.08 28.59
CA PRO A 154 -2.87 -2.32 28.71
C PRO A 154 -4.28 -2.24 28.10
N ALA A 155 -5.00 -1.15 28.35
CA ALA A 155 -6.34 -0.94 27.78
C ALA A 155 -6.27 -0.73 26.26
N LYS A 156 -5.19 -0.13 25.75
CA LYS A 156 -4.96 -0.05 24.29
C LYS A 156 -4.74 -1.43 23.68
N LEU A 157 -4.00 -2.32 24.35
CA LEU A 157 -3.84 -3.72 23.92
C LEU A 157 -5.18 -4.47 23.91
N ASP A 158 -6.10 -4.18 24.82
CA ASP A 158 -7.45 -4.77 24.82
C ASP A 158 -8.26 -4.32 23.60
N THR A 159 -8.19 -3.04 23.21
CA THR A 159 -8.79 -2.55 21.96
C THR A 159 -8.23 -3.27 20.74
N LEU A 160 -6.89 -3.42 20.65
CA LEU A 160 -6.25 -4.12 19.53
C LEU A 160 -6.61 -5.63 19.52
N THR A 161 -6.68 -6.25 20.70
CA THR A 161 -7.10 -7.65 20.86
C THR A 161 -8.54 -7.84 20.40
N TYR A 162 -9.45 -6.91 20.74
CA TYR A 162 -10.82 -6.90 20.24
C TYR A 162 -10.88 -6.84 18.71
N LEU A 163 -10.09 -5.96 18.08
CA LEU A 163 -10.03 -5.87 16.62
C LEU A 163 -9.63 -7.21 15.98
N TYR A 164 -8.59 -7.87 16.50
CA TYR A 164 -8.10 -9.14 15.96
C TYR A 164 -9.06 -10.31 16.20
N ASN A 165 -9.69 -10.37 17.37
CA ASN A 165 -10.72 -11.38 17.66
C ASN A 165 -11.97 -11.24 16.77
N ASN A 166 -12.19 -10.06 16.19
CA ASN A 166 -13.33 -9.77 15.31
C ASN A 166 -12.89 -9.47 13.86
N ALA A 167 -11.69 -9.92 13.48
CA ALA A 167 -11.04 -9.51 12.25
C ALA A 167 -11.88 -9.74 10.98
N GLU A 168 -12.53 -10.90 10.83
CA GLU A 168 -13.35 -11.21 9.65
C GLU A 168 -14.55 -10.27 9.48
N ASN A 169 -15.08 -9.74 10.58
CA ASN A 169 -16.20 -8.81 10.58
C ASN A 169 -15.76 -7.36 10.33
N ILE A 170 -14.54 -7.02 10.76
CA ILE A 170 -14.04 -5.64 10.77
C ILE A 170 -13.21 -5.34 9.52
N PHE A 171 -12.35 -6.26 9.10
CA PHE A 171 -11.32 -6.02 8.10
C PHE A 171 -11.71 -6.55 6.72
N ASP A 172 -11.17 -5.91 5.69
CA ASP A 172 -11.26 -6.34 4.31
C ASP A 172 -10.21 -7.42 4.04
N MET A 173 -10.67 -8.63 3.74
CA MET A 173 -9.81 -9.80 3.51
C MET A 173 -9.16 -9.79 2.13
N SER A 174 -9.44 -8.82 1.28
CA SER A 174 -8.84 -8.72 -0.06
C SER A 174 -7.62 -7.79 -0.14
N LYS A 175 -7.25 -7.17 0.99
CA LYS A 175 -6.23 -6.11 1.03
C LYS A 175 -5.30 -6.27 2.23
N GLN A 176 -4.11 -5.72 2.09
CA GLN A 176 -3.18 -5.45 3.19
C GLN A 176 -2.82 -3.97 3.19
N LEU A 177 -2.48 -3.45 4.37
CA LEU A 177 -2.18 -2.02 4.59
C LEU A 177 -0.76 -1.86 5.12
N SER A 178 -0.09 -0.79 4.68
CA SER A 178 1.19 -0.31 5.23
C SER A 178 1.23 1.22 5.16
N LEU A 179 2.29 1.79 5.72
CA LEU A 179 2.70 3.17 5.51
C LEU A 179 4.03 3.24 4.76
N GLU A 180 4.20 4.28 3.94
CA GLU A 180 5.50 4.69 3.40
C GLU A 180 6.02 5.85 4.25
N LEU A 181 6.91 5.54 5.19
CA LEU A 181 7.29 6.43 6.29
C LEU A 181 8.36 7.48 5.93
N TYR A 182 9.19 7.20 4.93
CA TYR A 182 10.38 8.01 4.66
C TYR A 182 10.26 8.87 3.41
N THR A 183 9.33 8.57 2.52
CA THR A 183 9.16 9.33 1.29
C THR A 183 8.59 10.71 1.56
N THR A 184 9.22 11.73 1.00
CA THR A 184 8.81 13.13 0.94
C THR A 184 9.06 13.67 -0.48
N HIS A 185 8.68 14.91 -0.74
CA HIS A 185 9.04 15.59 -1.99
C HIS A 185 10.55 15.84 -2.15
N GLU A 186 11.34 15.73 -1.07
CA GLU A 186 12.81 15.90 -1.09
C GLU A 186 13.56 14.58 -1.12
N PHE A 187 12.94 13.48 -0.68
CA PHE A 187 13.56 12.16 -0.60
C PHE A 187 12.56 11.06 -0.97
N VAL A 188 12.95 10.14 -1.85
CA VAL A 188 12.12 8.99 -2.20
C VAL A 188 12.82 7.68 -1.85
N THR A 189 12.07 6.77 -1.21
CA THR A 189 12.55 5.40 -1.05
C THR A 189 12.51 4.65 -2.38
N GLN A 190 13.35 3.62 -2.51
CA GLN A 190 13.33 2.75 -3.68
C GLN A 190 11.98 2.00 -3.80
N THR A 191 11.32 1.69 -2.69
CA THR A 191 9.98 1.08 -2.69
C THR A 191 8.96 2.02 -3.32
N PHE A 192 8.90 3.27 -2.87
CA PHE A 192 8.01 4.28 -3.46
C PHE A 192 8.30 4.52 -4.94
N LEU A 193 9.58 4.76 -5.28
CA LEU A 193 10.01 4.96 -6.67
C LEU A 193 9.55 3.81 -7.56
N ASN A 194 9.68 2.57 -7.10
CA ASN A 194 9.23 1.43 -7.89
C ASN A 194 7.70 1.40 -8.00
N GLN A 195 6.97 1.55 -6.90
CA GLN A 195 5.51 1.42 -6.88
C GLN A 195 4.79 2.53 -7.65
N ILE A 196 5.31 3.76 -7.64
CA ILE A 196 4.72 4.87 -8.41
C ILE A 196 4.91 4.69 -9.92
N LEU A 197 5.90 3.89 -10.34
CA LEU A 197 6.21 3.62 -11.75
C LEU A 197 5.61 2.30 -12.24
N ASN A 198 5.64 1.28 -11.38
CA ASN A 198 5.11 -0.03 -11.65
C ASN A 198 4.40 -0.55 -10.38
N PRO A 199 3.07 -0.68 -10.40
CA PRO A 199 2.29 -0.91 -9.21
C PRO A 199 2.30 -2.38 -8.74
N VAL A 200 2.97 -3.31 -9.43
CA VAL A 200 3.09 -4.69 -8.91
C VAL A 200 4.06 -4.77 -7.74
N SER A 201 3.68 -5.54 -6.73
CA SER A 201 4.60 -5.98 -5.68
C SER A 201 4.36 -7.42 -5.27
N VAL A 202 5.39 -8.00 -4.65
CA VAL A 202 5.31 -9.31 -4.00
C VAL A 202 5.66 -9.13 -2.53
N ILE A 203 4.84 -9.68 -1.63
CA ILE A 203 5.08 -9.66 -0.19
C ILE A 203 5.35 -11.08 0.26
N VAL A 204 6.47 -11.32 0.95
CA VAL A 204 6.76 -12.61 1.59
C VAL A 204 6.81 -12.41 3.09
N PHE A 205 6.15 -13.29 3.84
CA PHE A 205 6.23 -13.34 5.29
C PHE A 205 7.15 -14.47 5.72
N LEU A 206 8.28 -14.12 6.34
CA LEU A 206 9.22 -15.11 6.87
C LEU A 206 8.72 -15.62 8.22
N ASP A 207 8.05 -16.76 8.22
CA ASP A 207 7.57 -17.47 9.41
C ASP A 207 7.21 -18.92 9.06
N ILE A 208 6.73 -19.71 10.02
CA ILE A 208 6.11 -21.02 9.78
C ILE A 208 4.65 -20.97 10.28
N PRO A 209 3.64 -21.10 9.40
CA PRO A 209 3.73 -21.16 7.93
C PRO A 209 4.31 -19.89 7.29
N SER A 210 4.80 -20.02 6.04
CA SER A 210 5.26 -18.89 5.23
C SER A 210 4.33 -18.68 4.06
N TYR A 211 3.94 -17.42 3.83
CA TYR A 211 3.04 -17.04 2.76
C TYR A 211 3.64 -15.96 1.87
N LYS A 212 3.20 -15.98 0.61
CA LYS A 212 3.57 -14.99 -0.40
C LYS A 212 2.31 -14.43 -1.06
N LEU A 213 2.21 -13.10 -1.10
CA LEU A 213 1.14 -12.37 -1.76
C LEU A 213 1.70 -11.70 -3.02
N LYS A 214 0.96 -11.74 -4.13
CA LYS A 214 1.20 -10.84 -5.26
C LYS A 214 0.06 -9.84 -5.35
N THR A 215 0.40 -8.58 -5.52
CA THR A 215 -0.54 -7.47 -5.28
C THR A 215 -0.37 -6.35 -6.29
N ILE A 216 -1.45 -5.59 -6.50
CA ILE A 216 -1.40 -4.27 -7.14
C ILE A 216 -1.47 -3.20 -6.04
N VAL A 217 -0.51 -2.29 -6.04
CA VAL A 217 -0.30 -1.28 -5.02
C VAL A 217 -1.05 0.00 -5.37
N GLN A 218 -1.79 0.50 -4.40
CA GLN A 218 -2.35 1.85 -4.38
C GLN A 218 -1.61 2.68 -3.32
N LEU A 219 -1.06 3.81 -3.74
CA LEU A 219 -0.40 4.82 -2.92
C LEU A 219 -1.34 6.01 -2.74
N ILE A 220 -1.60 6.40 -1.50
CA ILE A 220 -2.54 7.46 -1.15
C ILE A 220 -1.80 8.52 -0.33
N HIS A 221 -1.54 9.68 -0.92
CA HIS A 221 -0.90 10.80 -0.23
C HIS A 221 -1.92 11.52 0.67
N PRO A 222 -1.60 11.82 1.94
CA PRO A 222 -2.53 12.49 2.87
C PRO A 222 -3.04 13.84 2.37
N ASP A 223 -2.15 14.64 1.78
CA ASP A 223 -2.48 16.00 1.33
C ASP A 223 -3.14 16.08 -0.06
N ASN A 224 -3.49 14.94 -0.69
CA ASN A 224 -4.18 14.99 -1.98
C ASN A 224 -5.60 15.57 -1.79
N PRO A 225 -5.94 16.73 -2.38
CA PRO A 225 -7.25 17.36 -2.17
C PRO A 225 -8.40 16.61 -2.85
N ASN A 226 -8.10 15.73 -3.80
CA ASN A 226 -9.08 15.01 -4.62
C ASN A 226 -9.36 13.60 -4.11
N LEU A 227 -8.93 13.25 -2.90
CA LEU A 227 -9.27 11.96 -2.31
C LEU A 227 -10.78 11.81 -2.12
N THR A 228 -11.29 10.63 -2.44
CA THR A 228 -12.63 10.21 -2.04
C THR A 228 -12.74 10.14 -0.52
N ASP A 229 -13.97 10.14 0.01
CA ASP A 229 -14.21 10.00 1.45
C ASP A 229 -13.59 8.72 2.01
N TYR A 230 -13.65 7.62 1.25
CA TYR A 230 -13.08 6.36 1.68
C TYR A 230 -11.54 6.41 1.71
N GLU A 231 -10.89 7.02 0.71
CA GLU A 231 -9.44 7.17 0.71
C GLU A 231 -8.94 8.05 1.87
N LYS A 232 -9.68 9.11 2.20
CA LYS A 232 -9.40 9.92 3.40
C LYS A 232 -9.49 9.09 4.68
N ASP A 233 -10.52 8.25 4.79
CA ASP A 233 -10.68 7.34 5.93
C ASP A 233 -9.53 6.30 5.98
N ILE A 234 -9.06 5.78 4.84
CA ILE A 234 -7.91 4.87 4.78
C ILE A 234 -6.65 5.54 5.33
N VAL A 235 -6.31 6.73 4.83
CA VAL A 235 -5.15 7.49 5.28
C VAL A 235 -5.24 7.77 6.78
N LYS A 236 -6.40 8.24 7.24
CA LYS A 236 -6.62 8.53 8.66
C LYS A 236 -6.47 7.28 9.51
N TYR A 237 -7.10 6.16 9.12
CA TYR A 237 -6.99 4.91 9.85
C TYR A 237 -5.54 4.39 9.90
N ALA A 238 -4.82 4.43 8.77
CA ALA A 238 -3.46 3.92 8.68
C ALA A 238 -2.51 4.67 9.61
N ASN A 239 -2.57 6.00 9.62
CA ASN A 239 -1.78 6.85 10.50
C ASN A 239 -2.22 6.74 11.96
N LEU A 240 -3.53 6.65 12.21
CA LEU A 240 -4.08 6.51 13.55
C LEU A 240 -3.68 5.18 14.18
N ILE A 241 -3.81 4.03 13.49
CA ILE A 241 -3.47 2.73 14.07
C ILE A 241 -1.97 2.60 14.33
N HIS A 242 -1.13 3.20 13.47
CA HIS A 242 0.30 3.28 13.68
C HIS A 242 0.64 4.10 14.94
N SER A 243 0.08 5.31 15.04
CA SER A 243 0.28 6.19 16.18
C SER A 243 -0.33 5.63 17.47
N TYR A 244 -1.43 4.90 17.33
CA TYR A 244 -2.08 4.19 18.44
C TYR A 244 -1.11 3.20 19.07
N PHE A 245 -0.24 2.54 18.29
CA PHE A 245 0.73 1.61 18.84
C PHE A 245 2.05 2.28 19.25
N HIS A 246 2.57 3.19 18.44
CA HIS A 246 3.93 3.74 18.59
C HIS A 246 4.01 5.11 19.27
N GLY A 247 2.89 5.78 19.51
CA GLY A 247 2.86 7.18 19.97
C GLY A 247 2.62 8.16 18.84
N GLU A 248 2.51 9.44 19.16
CA GLU A 248 2.18 10.50 18.19
C GLU A 248 3.36 10.80 17.26
N PHE A 249 3.05 11.07 15.99
CA PHE A 249 3.99 11.53 14.96
C PHE A 249 3.58 12.92 14.49
N SER A 250 4.56 13.75 14.10
CA SER A 250 4.33 15.13 13.68
C SER A 250 3.80 15.29 12.25
N THR A 251 3.68 14.19 11.51
CA THR A 251 3.19 14.16 10.13
C THR A 251 2.37 12.92 9.88
N ASP A 252 1.40 13.02 8.98
CA ASP A 252 0.77 11.86 8.38
C ASP A 252 1.68 11.31 7.28
N PHE A 253 1.71 9.99 7.18
CA PHE A 253 2.45 9.24 6.19
C PHE A 253 1.54 8.81 5.03
N ILE A 254 2.16 8.55 3.88
CA ILE A 254 1.50 7.98 2.71
C ILE A 254 0.95 6.60 3.06
N ALA A 255 -0.34 6.37 2.84
CA ALA A 255 -0.93 5.05 2.99
C ALA A 255 -0.65 4.19 1.76
N VAL A 256 -0.31 2.92 2.00
CA VAL A 256 0.00 1.93 0.97
C VAL A 256 -0.99 0.78 1.10
N VAL A 257 -1.88 0.64 0.11
CA VAL A 257 -2.86 -0.44 0.05
C VAL A 257 -2.37 -1.48 -0.96
N TYR A 258 -2.15 -2.70 -0.50
CA TYR A 258 -1.79 -3.84 -1.31
C TYR A 258 -3.04 -4.65 -1.64
N ASN A 259 -3.57 -4.46 -2.84
CA ASN A 259 -4.74 -5.20 -3.33
C ASN A 259 -4.29 -6.60 -3.76
N VAL A 260 -4.82 -7.64 -3.11
CA VAL A 260 -4.36 -9.02 -3.28
C VAL A 260 -4.89 -9.60 -4.59
N VAL A 261 -3.99 -10.10 -5.44
CA VAL A 261 -4.32 -10.76 -6.72
C VAL A 261 -4.06 -12.26 -6.64
N GLU A 262 -2.93 -12.65 -6.05
CA GLU A 262 -2.55 -14.06 -5.89
C GLU A 262 -2.03 -14.32 -4.48
N VAL A 263 -2.35 -15.49 -3.95
CA VAL A 263 -1.82 -15.98 -2.68
C VAL A 263 -1.13 -17.31 -2.89
N TYR A 264 0.03 -17.47 -2.29
CA TYR A 264 0.86 -18.65 -2.36
C TYR A 264 1.19 -19.14 -0.96
N ASP A 265 1.17 -20.46 -0.77
CA ASP A 265 1.81 -21.10 0.38
C ASP A 265 3.24 -21.44 -0.03
N ASN A 266 4.21 -20.93 0.72
CA ASN A 266 5.63 -21.22 0.54
C ASN A 266 6.26 -21.77 1.83
N SER A 267 5.43 -22.38 2.68
CA SER A 267 5.86 -23.02 3.93
C SER A 267 6.87 -24.14 3.67
N PRO A 268 8.02 -24.16 4.36
CA PRO A 268 9.00 -25.23 4.20
C PRO A 268 8.45 -26.57 4.73
N GLY A 269 8.90 -27.68 4.13
CA GLY A 269 8.64 -29.03 4.63
C GLY A 269 7.25 -29.62 4.31
N LYS A 270 6.39 -28.89 3.58
CA LYS A 270 5.08 -29.38 3.14
C LYS A 270 5.04 -29.56 1.62
N LYS A 271 4.67 -30.75 1.15
CA LYS A 271 4.62 -31.09 -0.28
C LYS A 271 3.62 -30.24 -1.08
N ASP A 272 2.53 -29.82 -0.44
CA ASP A 272 1.48 -29.00 -1.04
C ASP A 272 1.77 -27.49 -0.99
N ALA A 273 2.81 -27.07 -0.26
CA ALA A 273 3.15 -25.67 -0.01
C ALA A 273 4.42 -25.18 -0.73
N MET A 274 4.89 -25.85 -1.78
CA MET A 274 6.18 -25.59 -2.43
C MET A 274 6.22 -24.28 -3.25
N GLY A 275 5.72 -23.18 -2.71
CA GLY A 275 5.53 -21.92 -3.42
C GLY A 275 4.40 -21.99 -4.43
N THR A 276 3.38 -22.81 -4.15
CA THR A 276 2.22 -23.09 -5.00
C THR A 276 1.11 -22.08 -4.76
N ARG A 277 0.39 -21.72 -5.82
CA ARG A 277 -0.73 -20.79 -5.74
C ARG A 277 -1.90 -21.48 -5.03
N ILE A 278 -2.45 -20.85 -4.00
CA ILE A 278 -3.54 -21.41 -3.18
C ILE A 278 -4.85 -20.62 -3.30
N VAL A 279 -4.82 -19.45 -3.94
CA VAL A 279 -6.02 -18.68 -4.29
C VAL A 279 -5.98 -18.32 -5.78
N PRO A 280 -7.00 -18.69 -6.58
CA PRO A 280 -7.07 -18.44 -8.02
C PRO A 280 -7.35 -16.98 -8.40
#